data_AF-A0A970AR63-F1
#
_entry.id   AF-A0A970AR63-F1
#
_cell.length_a   1.000
_cell.length_b   1.000
_cell.length_c   1.000
_cell.angle_alpha   90.00
_cell.angle_beta   90.00
_cell.angle_gamma   90.00
#
_symmetry.space_group_name_H-M   'P 1'
#
loop_
_entity.id
_entity.type
_entity.pdbx_description
1 polymer ?
#
loop_
_entity_poly.entity_id
_entity_poly.type
_entity_poly.pdbx_seq_one_letter_code
_entity_poly.pdbx_strand_id
1 'polypeptide(L)'
;LGTSLASINGVNNAILVEGEPIGQVMFFGPGAGAGATASAVSSDILNLVSQLISLPESKIENSKYKIPNLDPLLASFHQQYCQLAPSEELITRFYARFLTKDQPGVIGKLGTCFGKCGVSLESVVQTGFQEKLAEIVVVTHDVTEGNFHKALDQIRNLEAVDSIPSLLRVL
;
A
#
# COMPACT_ATOMS: atom_id res chain seq x y z
N LEU A 1 -9.20 -13.85 8.00
CA LEU A 1 -9.90 -13.82 6.70
C LEU A 1 -8.99 -13.09 5.73
N GLY A 2 -8.43 -13.82 4.75
CA GLY A 2 -7.45 -13.25 3.82
C GLY A 2 -8.12 -12.29 2.83
N THR A 3 -7.47 -11.17 2.53
CA THR A 3 -7.96 -10.21 1.51
C THR A 3 -7.92 -10.87 0.13
N SER A 4 -8.87 -10.52 -0.74
CA SER A 4 -8.98 -11.06 -2.10
C SER A 4 -7.70 -10.80 -2.94
N LEU A 5 -6.89 -9.81 -2.55
CA LEU A 5 -5.58 -9.56 -3.18
C LEU A 5 -4.53 -10.62 -2.85
N ALA A 6 -4.58 -11.24 -1.67
CA ALA A 6 -3.61 -12.23 -1.23
C ALA A 6 -3.69 -13.56 -2.03
N SER A 7 -4.78 -13.79 -2.76
CA SER A 7 -4.97 -14.98 -3.60
C SER A 7 -4.44 -14.80 -5.03
N ILE A 8 -4.00 -13.60 -5.39
CA ILE A 8 -3.48 -13.29 -6.73
C ILE A 8 -2.07 -13.87 -6.86
N ASN A 9 -1.89 -14.70 -7.88
CA ASN A 9 -0.64 -15.41 -8.14
C ASN A 9 -0.21 -15.25 -9.60
N GLY A 10 1.07 -15.53 -9.86
CA GLY A 10 1.66 -15.51 -11.20
C GLY A 10 1.89 -14.10 -11.74
N VAL A 11 1.60 -13.90 -13.02
CA VAL A 11 1.83 -12.63 -13.75
C VAL A 11 0.60 -11.70 -13.75
N ASN A 12 -0.40 -12.01 -12.92
CA ASN A 12 -1.63 -11.24 -12.86
C ASN A 12 -1.47 -10.04 -11.94
N ASN A 13 -2.07 -8.93 -12.34
CA ASN A 13 -2.28 -7.77 -11.49
C ASN A 13 -3.75 -7.75 -11.04
N ALA A 14 -4.02 -7.09 -9.91
CA ALA A 14 -5.36 -6.62 -9.64
C ALA A 14 -5.36 -5.23 -9.02
N ILE A 15 -6.50 -4.57 -9.21
CA ILE A 15 -6.82 -3.26 -8.67
C ILE A 15 -8.15 -3.42 -7.94
N LEU A 16 -8.14 -3.23 -6.62
CA LEU A 16 -9.35 -3.15 -5.80
C LEU A 16 -9.70 -1.68 -5.64
N VAL A 17 -10.89 -1.29 -6.09
CA VAL A 17 -11.45 0.05 -5.93
C VAL A 17 -12.60 -0.03 -4.94
N GLU A 18 -12.57 0.82 -3.92
CA GLU A 18 -13.66 0.94 -2.95
C GLU A 18 -14.27 2.33 -3.05
N GLY A 19 -15.59 2.40 -3.12
CA GLY A 19 -16.31 3.68 -3.16
C GLY A 19 -17.75 3.55 -2.72
N GLU A 20 -18.33 4.66 -2.27
CA GLU A 20 -19.75 4.73 -1.90
C GLU A 20 -20.55 5.30 -3.10
N PRO A 21 -21.67 4.68 -3.53
CA PRO A 21 -22.33 3.48 -2.99
C PRO A 21 -21.93 2.16 -3.67
N ILE A 22 -20.93 2.17 -4.57
CA ILE A 22 -20.59 1.02 -5.42
C ILE A 22 -19.96 -0.16 -4.64
N GLY A 23 -19.52 0.08 -3.40
CA GLY A 23 -18.80 -0.89 -2.57
C GLY A 23 -17.42 -1.21 -3.13
N GLN A 24 -17.00 -2.46 -2.98
CA GLN A 24 -15.71 -2.95 -3.46
C GLN A 24 -15.83 -3.58 -4.86
N VAL A 25 -15.03 -3.11 -5.81
CA VAL A 25 -14.91 -3.62 -7.17
C VAL A 25 -13.47 -4.03 -7.44
N MET A 26 -13.24 -5.26 -7.89
CA MET A 26 -11.92 -5.78 -8.23
C MET A 26 -11.76 -5.98 -9.74
N PHE A 27 -10.73 -5.37 -10.31
CA PHE A 27 -10.27 -5.63 -11.68
C PHE A 27 -9.06 -6.55 -11.62
N PHE A 28 -9.10 -7.69 -12.30
CA PHE A 28 -8.03 -8.69 -12.28
C PHE A 28 -7.71 -9.17 -13.70
N GLY A 29 -6.42 -9.35 -14.00
CA GLY A 29 -5.97 -9.93 -15.26
C GLY A 29 -4.46 -9.75 -15.50
N PRO A 30 -3.95 -10.17 -16.66
CA PRO A 30 -2.55 -9.99 -17.01
C PRO A 30 -2.18 -8.51 -17.06
N GLY A 31 -1.25 -8.10 -16.19
CA GLY A 31 -0.81 -6.70 -16.10
C GLY A 31 0.37 -6.36 -17.02
N ALA A 32 0.97 -7.36 -17.65
CA ALA A 32 2.14 -7.22 -18.51
C ALA A 32 2.11 -8.27 -19.63
N GLY A 33 2.92 -8.02 -20.67
CA GLY A 33 3.07 -8.92 -21.81
C GLY A 33 2.52 -8.30 -23.11
N ALA A 34 3.12 -8.68 -24.23
CA ALA A 34 2.87 -8.04 -25.52
C ALA A 34 1.38 -7.99 -25.90
N GLY A 35 0.63 -9.08 -25.67
CA GLY A 35 -0.79 -9.13 -25.97
C GLY A 35 -1.63 -8.19 -25.09
N ALA A 36 -1.46 -8.25 -23.77
CA ALA A 36 -2.21 -7.43 -22.83
C ALA A 36 -1.93 -5.93 -23.04
N THR A 37 -0.66 -5.56 -23.19
CA THR A 37 -0.27 -4.17 -23.46
C THR A 37 -0.74 -3.68 -24.82
N ALA A 38 -0.62 -4.50 -25.89
CA ALA A 38 -1.12 -4.14 -27.21
C ALA A 38 -2.65 -3.97 -27.24
N SER A 39 -3.39 -4.76 -26.46
CA SER A 39 -4.83 -4.63 -26.32
C SER A 39 -5.22 -3.28 -25.70
N ALA A 40 -4.54 -2.85 -24.64
CA ALA A 40 -4.79 -1.55 -24.02
C ALA A 40 -4.53 -0.39 -25.01
N VAL A 41 -3.38 -0.42 -25.69
CA VAL A 41 -3.03 0.59 -26.71
C VAL A 41 -4.04 0.61 -27.86
N SER A 42 -4.47 -0.57 -28.35
CA SER A 42 -5.46 -0.66 -29.43
C SER A 42 -6.81 -0.11 -29.01
N SER A 43 -7.22 -0.33 -27.76
CA SER A 43 -8.45 0.23 -27.19
C SER A 43 -8.43 1.75 -27.18
N ASP A 44 -7.32 2.37 -26.76
CA ASP A 44 -7.17 3.83 -26.74
C ASP A 44 -7.23 4.42 -28.15
N ILE A 45 -6.57 3.77 -29.13
CA ILE A 45 -6.62 4.19 -30.55
C ILE A 45 -8.07 4.13 -31.07
N LEU A 46 -8.79 3.05 -30.81
CA LEU A 46 -10.18 2.91 -31.25
C LEU A 46 -11.10 3.94 -30.58
N ASN A 47 -10.88 4.23 -29.29
CA ASN A 47 -11.65 5.26 -28.58
C ASN A 47 -11.40 6.66 -29.20
N LEU A 48 -10.14 7.00 -29.49
CA LEU A 48 -9.78 8.25 -30.17
C LEU A 48 -10.42 8.37 -31.56
N VAL A 49 -10.34 7.32 -32.38
CA VAL A 49 -10.92 7.31 -33.73
C VAL A 49 -12.44 7.47 -33.68
N SER A 50 -13.12 6.75 -32.77
CA SER A 50 -14.56 6.86 -32.55
C SER A 50 -14.99 8.30 -32.23
N GLN A 51 -14.23 8.98 -31.36
CA GLN A 51 -14.48 10.38 -31.02
C GLN A 51 -14.30 11.31 -32.22
N LEU A 52 -13.25 11.11 -33.03
CA LEU A 52 -12.99 11.94 -34.21
C LEU A 52 -14.09 11.80 -35.28
N ILE A 53 -14.58 10.58 -35.51
CA ILE A 53 -15.66 10.31 -36.48
C ILE A 53 -16.99 10.92 -36.02
N SER A 54 -17.23 10.95 -34.70
CA SER A 54 -18.48 11.46 -34.12
C SER A 54 -18.57 13.00 -34.11
N LEU A 55 -17.54 13.73 -34.57
CA LEU A 55 -17.54 15.19 -34.62
C LEU A 55 -18.32 15.71 -35.84
N PRO A 56 -19.26 16.67 -35.67
CA PRO A 56 -19.96 17.28 -36.80
C PRO A 56 -19.00 18.10 -37.68
N GLU A 57 -19.17 18.02 -39.01
CA GLU A 57 -18.32 18.68 -40.02
C GLU A 57 -18.08 20.18 -39.78
N SER A 58 -19.07 20.88 -39.20
CA SER A 58 -19.00 22.31 -38.88
C SER A 58 -17.96 22.70 -37.81
N LYS A 59 -17.37 21.74 -37.09
CA LYS A 59 -16.27 21.97 -36.13
C LYS A 59 -14.89 21.68 -36.70
N ILE A 60 -14.80 21.14 -37.91
CA ILE A 60 -13.53 20.75 -38.54
C ILE A 60 -12.83 21.98 -39.15
N GLU A 61 -13.57 22.94 -39.69
CA GLU A 61 -12.99 24.08 -40.42
C GLU A 61 -12.43 25.22 -39.55
N ASN A 62 -12.81 25.31 -38.26
CA ASN A 62 -12.38 26.40 -37.36
C ASN A 62 -11.55 25.93 -36.14
N SER A 63 -11.17 24.66 -36.06
CA SER A 63 -10.52 24.10 -34.85
C SER A 63 -8.99 24.12 -34.94
N LYS A 64 -8.39 25.24 -34.51
CA LYS A 64 -7.10 25.13 -33.81
C LYS A 64 -7.33 24.34 -32.51
N TYR A 65 -7.21 23.02 -32.59
CA TYR A 65 -6.91 22.09 -31.49
C TYR A 65 -7.79 22.18 -30.23
N LYS A 66 -9.11 22.05 -30.35
CA LYS A 66 -9.94 21.64 -29.21
C LYS A 66 -10.99 20.63 -29.67
N ILE A 67 -10.69 19.35 -29.49
CA ILE A 67 -11.72 18.30 -29.43
C ILE A 67 -12.57 18.66 -28.20
N PRO A 68 -13.79 19.18 -28.36
CA PRO A 68 -14.62 19.49 -27.21
C PRO A 68 -15.05 18.17 -26.59
N ASN A 69 -14.76 17.99 -25.29
CA ASN A 69 -15.11 16.80 -24.51
C ASN A 69 -14.34 15.54 -24.91
N LEU A 70 -13.00 15.58 -24.84
CA LEU A 70 -12.23 14.35 -24.81
C LEU A 70 -12.73 13.50 -23.64
N ASP A 71 -12.93 12.20 -23.88
CA ASP A 71 -13.33 11.24 -22.86
C ASP A 71 -12.46 11.43 -21.59
N PRO A 72 -13.04 11.57 -20.38
CA PRO A 72 -12.28 11.68 -19.13
C PRO A 72 -11.28 10.54 -18.92
N LEU A 73 -11.47 9.38 -19.55
CA LEU A 73 -10.52 8.27 -19.56
C LEU A 73 -9.27 8.54 -20.42
N LEU A 74 -9.34 9.47 -21.36
CA LEU A 74 -8.25 9.87 -22.26
C LEU A 74 -7.59 11.19 -21.86
N ALA A 75 -8.20 11.97 -20.96
CA ALA A 75 -7.60 13.17 -20.39
C ALA A 75 -7.96 13.38 -18.92
N SER A 76 -6.93 13.54 -18.09
CA SER A 76 -7.11 13.89 -16.69
C SER A 76 -7.30 15.41 -16.52
N PHE A 77 -8.55 15.84 -16.35
CA PHE A 77 -8.86 17.18 -15.88
C PHE A 77 -9.24 17.10 -14.41
N HIS A 78 -8.37 17.56 -13.51
CA HIS A 78 -8.67 17.62 -12.09
C HIS A 78 -8.71 19.08 -11.63
N GLN A 79 -9.78 19.45 -10.94
CA GLN A 79 -9.96 20.79 -10.37
C GLN A 79 -9.58 20.82 -8.89
N GLN A 80 -9.49 19.66 -8.25
CA GLN A 80 -9.17 19.50 -6.84
C GLN A 80 -7.87 18.71 -6.72
N TYR A 81 -6.93 19.30 -5.98
CA TYR A 81 -5.63 18.72 -5.69
C TYR A 81 -5.62 18.37 -4.20
N CYS A 82 -5.20 17.16 -3.87
CA CYS A 82 -4.88 16.79 -2.50
C CYS A 82 -3.40 17.04 -2.23
N GLN A 83 -3.08 17.37 -0.97
CA GLN A 83 -1.69 17.34 -0.54
C GLN A 83 -1.30 15.89 -0.23
N LEU A 84 -0.11 15.49 -0.64
CA LEU A 84 0.44 14.18 -0.28
C LEU A 84 0.67 14.16 1.23
N ALA A 85 0.03 13.22 1.92
CA ALA A 85 0.24 13.00 3.34
C ALA A 85 1.68 12.47 3.57
N PRO A 86 2.40 13.00 4.57
CA PRO A 86 3.68 12.44 5.01
C PRO A 86 3.51 10.98 5.44
N SER A 87 4.56 10.16 5.26
CA SER A 87 4.54 8.76 5.68
C SER A 87 4.24 8.60 7.17
N GLU A 88 4.67 9.55 8.00
CA GLU A 88 4.54 9.49 9.46
C GLU A 88 3.08 9.58 9.94
N GLU A 89 2.21 10.16 9.12
CA GLU A 89 0.78 10.32 9.39
C GLU A 89 -0.04 9.10 8.95
N LEU A 90 0.55 8.16 8.21
CA LEU A 90 -0.11 6.94 7.78
C LEU A 90 -0.46 6.08 9.00
N ILE A 91 -1.72 5.67 9.08
CA ILE A 91 -2.22 4.75 10.09
C ILE A 91 -2.26 3.36 9.49
N THR A 92 -1.52 2.44 10.10
CA THR A 92 -1.46 1.04 9.67
C THR A 92 -1.04 0.15 10.84
N ARG A 93 -1.07 -1.17 10.63
CA ARG A 93 -0.57 -2.17 11.57
C ARG A 93 0.82 -2.59 11.15
N PHE A 94 1.62 -3.00 12.11
CA PHE A 94 2.99 -3.42 11.84
C PHE A 94 3.27 -4.81 12.39
N TYR A 95 3.98 -5.58 11.58
CA TYR A 95 4.72 -6.76 11.99
C TYR A 95 6.18 -6.37 12.18
N ALA A 96 6.72 -6.62 13.36
CA ALA A 96 8.15 -6.47 13.64
C ALA A 96 8.72 -7.74 14.26
N ARG A 97 9.85 -8.19 13.70
CA ARG A 97 10.62 -9.32 14.19
C ARG A 97 11.89 -8.80 14.85
N PHE A 98 12.13 -9.23 16.08
CA PHE A 98 13.28 -8.86 16.90
C PHE A 98 14.11 -10.10 17.21
N LEU A 99 15.44 -9.95 17.13
CA LEU A 99 16.37 -10.87 17.74
C LEU A 99 16.90 -10.25 19.02
N THR A 100 16.76 -10.97 20.12
CA THR A 100 17.02 -10.45 21.46
C THR A 100 17.80 -11.44 22.30
N LYS A 101 18.49 -10.97 23.33
CA LYS A 101 19.10 -11.84 24.33
C LYS A 101 18.00 -12.57 25.09
N ASP A 102 18.18 -13.87 25.32
CA ASP A 102 17.23 -14.67 26.08
C ASP A 102 17.36 -14.40 27.59
N GLN A 103 16.65 -13.37 28.05
CA GLN A 103 16.69 -12.94 29.44
C GLN A 103 15.28 -12.54 29.92
N PRO A 104 14.96 -12.77 31.20
CA PRO A 104 13.71 -12.29 31.77
C PRO A 104 13.54 -10.77 31.59
N GLY A 105 12.32 -10.35 31.26
CA GLY A 105 11.93 -8.94 31.16
C GLY A 105 12.13 -8.28 29.80
N VAL A 106 12.70 -8.96 28.80
CA VAL A 106 12.87 -8.41 27.45
C VAL A 106 11.54 -8.02 26.81
N ILE A 107 10.55 -8.92 26.82
CA ILE A 107 9.19 -8.63 26.32
C ILE A 107 8.58 -7.43 27.06
N GLY A 108 8.77 -7.33 28.38
CA GLY A 108 8.30 -6.19 29.17
C GLY A 108 8.96 -4.86 28.78
N LYS A 109 10.26 -4.87 28.49
CA LYS A 109 10.98 -3.69 27.97
C LYS A 109 10.45 -3.27 26.60
N LEU A 110 10.24 -4.22 25.69
CA LEU A 110 9.64 -3.95 24.37
C LEU A 110 8.25 -3.33 24.53
N GLY A 111 7.37 -3.97 25.32
CA GLY A 111 6.02 -3.47 25.59
C GLY A 111 6.01 -2.08 26.22
N THR A 112 6.97 -1.79 27.10
CA THR A 112 7.11 -0.46 27.71
C THR A 112 7.52 0.60 26.68
N CYS A 113 8.48 0.30 25.79
CA CYS A 113 8.89 1.22 24.73
C CYS A 113 7.75 1.51 23.75
N PHE A 114 7.00 0.47 23.33
CA PHE A 114 5.81 0.64 22.51
C PHE A 114 4.73 1.47 23.22
N GLY A 115 4.40 1.13 24.47
CA GLY A 115 3.39 1.85 25.24
C GLY A 115 3.73 3.32 25.47
N LYS A 116 5.00 3.67 25.71
CA LYS A 116 5.46 5.07 25.85
C LYS A 116 5.24 5.90 24.58
N CYS A 117 5.22 5.26 23.42
CA CYS A 117 4.98 5.90 22.13
C CYS A 117 3.52 5.80 21.68
N GLY A 118 2.62 5.30 22.53
CA GLY A 118 1.20 5.12 22.20
C GLY A 118 0.96 4.00 21.18
N VAL A 119 1.85 3.01 21.10
CA VAL A 119 1.71 1.84 20.21
C VAL A 119 1.06 0.70 21.00
N SER A 120 -0.15 0.31 20.60
CA SER A 120 -0.84 -0.84 21.20
C SER A 120 -0.45 -2.14 20.48
N LEU A 121 -0.22 -3.20 21.26
CA LEU A 121 0.21 -4.51 20.74
C LEU A 121 -0.98 -5.46 20.68
N GLU A 122 -1.20 -6.02 19.50
CA GLU A 122 -2.23 -7.04 19.28
C GLU A 122 -1.72 -8.44 19.64
N SER A 123 -0.46 -8.72 19.29
CA SER A 123 0.16 -10.01 19.56
C SER A 123 1.65 -9.85 19.83
N VAL A 124 2.14 -10.62 20.80
CA VAL A 124 3.57 -10.78 21.06
C VAL A 124 3.83 -12.27 21.23
N VAL A 125 4.69 -12.83 20.38
CA VAL A 125 5.00 -14.25 20.37
C VAL A 125 6.51 -14.44 20.31
N GLN A 126 7.07 -15.22 21.21
CA GLN A 126 8.43 -15.74 21.08
C GLN A 126 8.37 -17.02 20.26
N THR A 127 8.82 -16.96 19.00
CA THR A 127 8.70 -18.05 18.03
C THR A 127 9.78 -19.12 18.18
N GLY A 128 10.88 -18.79 18.85
CA GLY A 128 11.95 -19.74 19.15
C GLY A 128 13.29 -19.06 19.33
N PHE A 129 14.33 -19.74 18.87
CA PHE A 129 15.71 -19.31 19.01
C PHE A 129 16.44 -19.35 17.66
N GLN A 130 17.23 -18.31 17.39
CA GLN A 130 18.27 -18.35 16.37
C GLN A 130 19.62 -18.34 17.07
N GLU A 131 20.34 -19.46 16.99
CA GLU A 131 21.58 -19.71 17.72
C GLU A 131 21.42 -19.55 19.24
N LYS A 132 21.70 -18.36 19.77
CA LYS A 132 21.61 -17.99 21.19
C LYS A 132 20.70 -16.77 21.45
N LEU A 133 19.99 -16.31 20.43
CA LEU A 133 19.08 -15.18 20.50
C LEU A 133 17.63 -15.67 20.48
N ALA A 134 16.81 -15.12 21.37
CA ALA A 134 15.37 -15.31 21.38
C ALA A 134 14.75 -14.45 20.28
N GLU A 135 13.93 -15.09 19.46
CA GLU A 135 13.19 -14.44 18.39
C GLU A 135 11.81 -14.04 18.89
N ILE A 136 11.52 -12.73 18.87
CA ILE A 136 10.24 -12.17 19.31
C ILE A 136 9.58 -11.49 18.12
N VAL A 137 8.34 -11.88 17.86
CA VAL A 137 7.48 -11.26 16.86
C VAL A 137 6.43 -10.42 17.58
N VAL A 138 6.26 -9.19 17.11
CA VAL A 138 5.24 -8.25 17.57
C VAL A 138 4.34 -7.86 16.41
N VAL A 139 3.04 -7.92 16.64
CA VAL A 139 2.02 -7.35 15.75
C VAL A 139 1.29 -6.24 16.50
N THR A 140 1.19 -5.06 15.89
CA THR A 140 0.50 -3.91 16.49
C THR A 140 -0.96 -3.84 16.03
N HIS A 141 -1.78 -3.13 16.81
CA HIS A 141 -3.00 -2.52 16.30
C HIS A 141 -2.69 -1.32 15.40
N ASP A 142 -3.73 -0.68 14.87
CA ASP A 142 -3.60 0.54 14.07
C ASP A 142 -2.82 1.61 14.84
N VAL A 143 -1.77 2.11 14.21
CA VAL A 143 -0.90 3.14 14.79
C VAL A 143 -0.33 4.02 13.70
N THR A 144 -0.03 5.27 14.04
CA THR A 144 0.71 6.14 13.12
C THR A 144 2.12 5.63 12.93
N GLU A 145 2.59 5.62 11.69
CA GLU A 145 3.94 5.17 11.34
C GLU A 145 5.02 5.97 12.09
N GLY A 146 4.78 7.26 12.33
CA GLY A 146 5.66 8.10 13.15
C GLY A 146 5.81 7.61 14.59
N ASN A 147 4.72 7.18 15.25
CA ASN A 147 4.79 6.66 16.62
C ASN A 147 5.47 5.29 16.67
N PHE A 148 5.21 4.45 15.66
CA PHE A 148 5.86 3.16 15.54
C PHE A 148 7.38 3.30 15.37
N HIS A 149 7.83 4.18 14.47
CA HIS A 149 9.27 4.45 14.30
C HIS A 149 9.92 5.02 15.57
N LYS A 150 9.26 5.96 16.28
CA LYS A 150 9.74 6.44 17.58
C LYS A 150 9.93 5.31 18.60
N ALA A 151 9.03 4.34 18.63
CA ALA A 151 9.17 3.17 19.50
C ALA A 151 10.38 2.31 19.11
N LEU A 152 10.58 2.07 17.82
CA LEU A 152 11.74 1.30 17.33
C LEU A 152 13.06 1.99 17.63
N ASP A 153 13.13 3.31 17.54
CA ASP A 153 14.33 4.06 17.90
C ASP A 153 14.68 3.90 19.39
N GLN A 154 13.68 3.86 20.28
CA GLN A 154 13.90 3.54 21.68
C GLN A 154 14.36 2.08 21.87
N ILE A 155 13.74 1.15 21.14
CA ILE A 155 14.02 -0.29 21.23
C ILE A 155 15.43 -0.63 20.75
N ARG A 156 15.91 0.03 19.69
CA ARG A 156 17.29 -0.12 19.16
C ARG A 156 18.35 0.19 20.20
N ASN A 157 18.04 1.04 21.19
CA ASN A 157 18.96 1.40 22.27
C ASN A 157 18.92 0.43 23.46
N LEU A 158 18.05 -0.60 23.45
CA LEU A 158 18.01 -1.59 24.51
C LEU A 158 19.17 -2.58 24.34
N GLU A 159 20.01 -2.73 25.36
CA GLU A 159 21.11 -3.72 25.37
C GLU A 159 20.66 -5.16 25.16
N ALA A 160 19.37 -5.45 25.40
CA ALA A 160 18.78 -6.76 25.20
C ALA A 160 18.41 -7.05 23.75
N VAL A 161 18.35 -6.04 22.88
CA VAL A 161 18.01 -6.20 21.48
C VAL A 161 19.32 -6.27 20.69
N ASP A 162 19.47 -7.34 19.93
CA ASP A 162 20.59 -7.52 19.02
C ASP A 162 20.30 -6.85 17.67
N SER A 163 19.14 -7.17 17.09
CA SER A 163 18.74 -6.66 15.79
C SER A 163 17.23 -6.73 15.55
N ILE A 164 16.76 -6.01 14.53
CA ILE A 164 15.36 -6.00 14.06
C ILE A 164 15.37 -6.45 12.59
N PRO A 165 15.37 -7.77 12.31
CA PRO A 165 15.62 -8.25 10.94
C PRO A 165 14.49 -7.99 9.95
N SER A 166 13.25 -7.80 10.42
CA SER A 166 12.09 -7.64 9.54
C SER A 166 11.08 -6.66 10.12
N LEU A 167 10.60 -5.80 9.24
CA LEU A 167 9.59 -4.78 9.51
C LEU A 167 8.66 -4.72 8.31
N LEU A 168 7.38 -5.06 8.52
CA LEU A 168 6.38 -5.12 7.45
C LEU A 168 5.12 -4.40 7.90
N ARG A 169 4.49 -3.65 6.99
CA ARG A 169 3.12 -3.17 7.19
C ARG A 169 2.16 -4.35 7.01
N VAL A 170 1.12 -4.38 7.82
CA VAL A 170 0.02 -5.34 7.72
C VAL A 170 -1.20 -4.54 7.25
N LEU A 171 -1.58 -4.78 6.00
CA LEU A 171 -2.71 -4.14 5.31
C LEU A 171 -3.94 -5.06 5.31
#